data_AF-A0AA41U5F3-F1
#
_entry.id   AF-A0AA41U5F3-F1
#
_cell.length_a   1.000
_cell.length_b   1.000
_cell.length_c   1.000
_cell.angle_alpha   90.00
_cell.angle_beta   90.00
_cell.angle_gamma   90.00
#
_symmetry.space_group_name_H-M   'P 1'
#
loop_
_entity.id
_entity.type
_entity.pdbx_description
1 polymer ?
#
loop_
_entity_poly.entity_id
_entity_poly.type
_entity_poly.pdbx_seq_one_letter_code
_entity_poly.pdbx_strand_id
1 'polypeptide(L)'
;MGIGNGLQAASRIVDVVGRDRIELVTINRDRICLQPARLADGESIARALGCDVPLDHRMFAPGHTLWTGEHDGLEVQVRSVLRRPVGVVS
;
A
#
# COMPACT_ATOMS: atom_id res chain seq x y z
N MET A 1 -6.03 -16.68 -12.14
CA MET A 1 -5.33 -15.47 -12.62
C MET A 1 -3.85 -15.77 -12.76
N GLY A 2 -3.24 -15.42 -13.90
CA GLY A 2 -1.79 -15.57 -14.13
C GLY A 2 -1.03 -14.29 -13.75
N ILE A 3 0.29 -14.38 -13.58
CA ILE A 3 1.18 -13.26 -13.19
C ILE A 3 1.03 -12.05 -14.13
N GLY A 4 0.71 -12.28 -15.41
CA GLY A 4 0.47 -11.22 -16.39
C GLY A 4 -0.66 -10.24 -16.01
N ASN A 5 -1.68 -10.68 -15.27
CA ASN A 5 -2.73 -9.79 -14.78
C ASN A 5 -2.20 -8.85 -13.68
N GLY A 6 -1.34 -9.38 -12.79
CA GLY A 6 -0.71 -8.60 -11.73
C GLY A 6 0.22 -7.51 -12.25
N LEU A 7 0.95 -7.77 -13.34
CA LEU A 7 1.82 -6.75 -13.94
C LEU A 7 1.04 -5.58 -14.57
N GLN A 8 -0.07 -5.87 -15.26
CA GLN A 8 -0.91 -4.81 -15.82
C GLN A 8 -1.58 -3.98 -14.73
N ALA A 9 -2.14 -4.63 -13.71
CA ALA A 9 -2.72 -3.94 -12.56
C ALA A 9 -1.68 -3.06 -11.84
N ALA A 10 -0.48 -3.59 -11.59
CA ALA A 10 0.63 -2.84 -11.01
C ALA A 10 1.01 -1.61 -11.84
N SER A 11 1.09 -1.74 -13.17
CA SER A 11 1.38 -0.60 -14.05
C SER A 11 0.32 0.50 -13.92
N ARG A 12 -0.97 0.14 -13.95
CA ARG A 12 -2.07 1.11 -13.79
C ARG A 12 -2.02 1.81 -12.44
N ILE A 13 -1.82 1.05 -11.36
CA ILE A 13 -1.69 1.58 -10.00
C ILE A 13 -0.54 2.59 -9.93
N VAL A 14 0.63 2.25 -10.48
CA VAL A 14 1.79 3.13 -10.48
C VAL A 14 1.53 4.41 -11.30
N ASP A 15 0.83 4.31 -12.43
CA ASP A 15 0.48 5.49 -13.23
C ASP A 15 -0.56 6.38 -12.53
N VAL A 16 -1.50 5.81 -11.75
CA VAL A 16 -2.47 6.57 -10.93
C VAL A 16 -1.78 7.29 -9.77
N VAL A 17 -0.86 6.62 -9.08
CA VAL A 17 -0.18 7.18 -7.90
C VAL A 17 0.92 8.17 -8.27
N GLY A 18 1.60 7.95 -9.39
CA GLY A 18 2.82 8.62 -9.78
C GLY A 18 4.04 7.76 -9.49
N ARG A 19 4.86 7.53 -10.51
CA ARG A 19 6.02 6.61 -10.49
C ARG A 19 7.04 6.97 -9.42
N ASP A 20 7.31 8.25 -9.28
CA ASP A 20 8.26 8.86 -8.36
C ASP A 20 7.83 8.80 -6.89
N ARG A 21 6.59 8.38 -6.61
CA ARG A 21 6.09 8.16 -5.25
C ARG A 21 6.21 6.72 -4.78
N ILE A 22 6.52 5.78 -5.67
CA ILE A 22 6.66 4.35 -5.37
C ILE A 22 8.12 3.94 -5.53
N GLU A 23 8.71 3.42 -4.46
CA GLU A 23 10.09 2.91 -4.47
C GLU A 23 10.15 1.46 -4.96
N LEU A 24 9.17 0.64 -4.56
CA LEU A 24 9.14 -0.78 -4.91
C LEU A 24 7.70 -1.28 -5.06
N VAL A 25 7.49 -2.11 -6.08
CA VAL A 25 6.28 -2.91 -6.27
C VAL A 25 6.65 -4.39 -6.18
N THR A 26 5.97 -5.14 -5.33
CA THR A 26 6.07 -6.60 -5.28
C THR A 26 4.76 -7.23 -5.76
N ILE A 27 4.83 -8.13 -6.73
CA ILE A 27 3.68 -8.79 -7.31
C ILE A 27 3.74 -10.28 -6.96
N ASN A 28 2.71 -10.76 -6.27
CA ASN A 28 2.46 -12.16 -5.99
C ASN A 28 1.27 -12.65 -6.82
N ARG A 29 0.88 -13.92 -6.64
CA ARG A 29 -0.20 -14.55 -7.41
C ARG A 29 -1.55 -13.83 -7.30
N ASP A 30 -1.85 -13.30 -6.13
CA ASP A 30 -3.15 -12.75 -5.71
C ASP A 30 -3.03 -11.36 -5.08
N ARG A 31 -1.81 -10.81 -5.01
CA ARG A 31 -1.52 -9.60 -4.25
C ARG A 31 -0.48 -8.71 -4.91
N ILE A 32 -0.68 -7.40 -4.80
CA ILE A 32 0.28 -6.36 -5.11
C ILE A 32 0.63 -5.62 -3.81
N CYS A 33 1.91 -5.54 -3.49
CA CYS A 33 2.40 -4.75 -2.35
C CYS A 33 3.16 -3.53 -2.87
N LEU A 34 2.77 -2.35 -2.42
CA LEU A 34 3.38 -1.07 -2.73
C LEU A 34 4.20 -0.57 -1.54
N GLN A 35 5.46 -0.27 -1.80
CA GLN A 35 6.36 0.45 -0.90
C GLN A 35 6.49 1.89 -1.42
N PRO A 36 5.92 2.88 -0.72
CA PRO A 36 6.13 4.28 -1.08
C PRO A 36 7.59 4.69 -0.91
N ALA A 37 8.06 5.60 -1.77
CA ALA A 37 9.37 6.25 -1.64
C ALA A 37 9.50 7.09 -0.35
N ARG A 38 8.36 7.55 0.19
CA ARG A 38 8.26 8.15 1.52
C ARG A 38 7.16 7.44 2.30
N LEU A 39 7.52 6.74 3.38
CA LEU A 39 6.52 6.03 4.20
C LEU A 39 5.43 6.93 4.77
N ALA A 40 5.71 8.22 4.98
CA ALA A 40 4.74 9.21 5.43
C ALA A 40 3.60 9.44 4.41
N ASP A 41 3.86 9.18 3.13
CA ASP A 41 2.87 9.33 2.05
C ASP A 41 1.94 8.13 1.95
N GLY A 42 2.27 7.01 2.59
CA GLY A 42 1.62 5.72 2.37
C GLY A 42 0.12 5.72 2.63
N GLU A 43 -0.35 6.41 3.67
CA GLU A 43 -1.80 6.54 3.91
C GLU A 43 -2.47 7.33 2.77
N SER A 44 -1.89 8.46 2.34
CA SER A 44 -2.46 9.25 1.24
C SER A 44 -2.55 8.46 -0.07
N ILE A 45 -1.53 7.64 -0.36
CA ILE A 45 -1.49 6.76 -1.53
C ILE A 45 -2.55 5.68 -1.40
N ALA A 46 -2.67 5.06 -0.22
CA ALA A 46 -3.69 4.06 0.06
C ALA A 46 -5.10 4.58 -0.18
N ARG A 47 -5.42 5.79 0.32
CA ARG A 47 -6.73 6.44 0.10
C ARG A 47 -7.01 6.69 -1.38
N ALA A 48 -6.00 7.15 -2.14
CA ALA A 48 -6.15 7.37 -3.58
C ALA A 48 -6.46 6.08 -4.35
N LEU A 49 -6.08 4.91 -3.78
CA LEU A 49 -6.32 3.59 -4.35
C LEU A 49 -7.54 2.87 -3.72
N GLY A 50 -8.28 3.49 -2.79
CA GLY A 50 -9.39 2.85 -2.07
C GLY A 50 -8.95 1.75 -1.08
N CYS A 51 -7.68 1.75 -0.66
CA CYS A 51 -7.15 0.85 0.35
C CYS A 51 -7.44 1.41 1.75
N ASP A 52 -8.66 1.18 2.26
CA ASP A 52 -9.16 1.83 3.48
C ASP A 52 -9.05 0.98 4.76
N VAL A 53 -8.57 -0.26 4.67
CA VAL A 53 -8.50 -1.19 5.80
C VAL A 53 -7.08 -1.20 6.39
N PRO A 54 -6.83 -0.60 7.56
CA PRO A 54 -5.50 -0.57 8.17
C PRO A 54 -5.22 -1.83 9.00
N LEU A 55 -4.02 -2.39 8.84
CA LEU A 55 -3.43 -3.41 9.69
C LEU A 55 -2.13 -2.90 10.31
N ASP A 56 -2.12 -2.75 11.63
CA ASP A 56 -0.99 -2.18 12.37
C ASP A 56 -0.01 -3.25 12.83
N HIS A 57 1.21 -3.21 12.33
CA HIS A 57 2.31 -4.07 12.72
C HIS A 57 3.20 -3.38 13.76
N ARG A 58 2.74 -3.39 15.02
CA ARG A 58 3.40 -2.70 16.14
C ARG A 58 4.64 -3.40 16.70
N MET A 59 4.79 -4.70 16.45
CA MET A 59 5.91 -5.49 17.00
C MET A 59 7.23 -5.30 16.25
N PHE A 60 7.22 -4.61 15.11
CA PHE A 60 8.45 -4.26 14.38
C PHE A 60 9.03 -2.92 14.89
N ALA A 61 10.34 -2.74 14.72
CA ALA A 61 11.03 -1.48 15.04
C ALA A 61 11.75 -0.95 13.78
N PRO A 62 11.27 0.13 13.15
CA PRO A 62 10.01 0.84 13.46
C PRO A 62 8.77 0.02 13.10
N GLY A 63 7.67 0.28 13.82
CA GLY A 63 6.35 -0.27 13.48
C GLY A 63 5.83 0.35 12.18
N HIS A 64 4.83 -0.27 11.57
CA HIS A 64 4.21 0.24 10.34
C HIS A 64 2.73 -0.13 10.25
N THR A 65 2.00 0.55 9.37
CA THR A 65 0.62 0.19 9.01
C THR A 65 0.59 -0.26 7.56
N LEU A 66 -0.01 -1.42 7.29
CA LEU A 66 -0.39 -1.86 5.95
C LEU A 66 -1.84 -1.47 5.70
N TRP A 67 -2.07 -0.67 4.67
CA TRP A 67 -3.42 -0.34 4.21
C TRP A 67 -3.80 -1.29 3.10
N THR A 68 -4.93 -1.98 3.26
CA THR A 68 -5.37 -3.01 2.32
C THR A 68 -6.66 -2.61 1.62
N GLY A 69 -6.78 -3.05 0.37
CA GLY A 69 -7.93 -2.88 -0.50
C GLY A 69 -7.88 -3.90 -1.64
N GLU A 70 -8.76 -3.74 -2.62
CA GLU A 70 -8.80 -4.59 -3.81
C GLU A 70 -8.75 -3.73 -5.08
N HIS A 71 -7.95 -4.14 -6.06
CA HIS A 71 -7.90 -3.53 -7.38
C HIS A 71 -7.78 -4.61 -8.45
N ASP A 72 -8.64 -4.58 -9.48
CA ASP A 72 -8.68 -5.58 -10.56
C ASP A 72 -8.74 -7.05 -10.06
N GLY A 73 -9.42 -7.29 -8.93
CA GLY A 73 -9.55 -8.62 -8.32
C GLY A 73 -8.29 -9.10 -7.57
N LEU A 74 -7.33 -8.21 -7.33
CA LEU A 74 -6.11 -8.48 -6.57
C LEU A 74 -6.13 -7.69 -5.27
N GLU A 75 -5.66 -8.31 -4.18
CA GLU A 75 -5.40 -7.58 -2.95
C GLU A 75 -4.28 -6.57 -3.20
N VAL A 76 -4.52 -5.30 -2.84
CA VAL A 76 -3.50 -4.26 -2.87
C VAL A 76 -3.16 -3.89 -1.44
N GLN A 77 -1.86 -3.86 -1.13
CA GLN A 77 -1.35 -3.43 0.16
C GLN A 77 -0.42 -2.23 -0.03
N VAL A 78 -0.62 -1.18 0.75
CA VAL A 78 0.24 0.00 0.76
C VAL A 78 0.88 0.15 2.13
N ARG A 79 2.21 0.15 2.18
CA ARG A 79 2.94 0.36 3.44
C ARG A 79 2.99 1.83 3.82
N SER A 80 2.79 2.13 5.09
CA SER A 80 2.88 3.48 5.64
C SER A 80 3.55 3.48 7.01
N VAL A 81 3.86 4.67 7.52
CA VAL A 81 4.21 4.86 8.94
C VAL A 81 3.12 4.29 9.85
N LEU A 82 3.51 3.82 11.04
CA LEU A 82 2.53 3.34 12.01
C LEU A 82 1.56 4.46 12.37
N ARG A 83 0.27 4.26 12.09
CA ARG A 83 -0.75 5.24 12.45
C ARG A 83 -0.81 5.40 13.97
N ARG A 84 -1.05 6.64 14.42
CA ARG A 84 -1.33 6.90 15.82
C ARG A 84 -2.79 6.54 16.11
N PRO A 85 -3.11 6.00 17.30
CA PRO A 85 -4.50 5.86 17.71
C PRO A 85 -5.16 7.24 17.73
N VAL A 86 -6.38 7.33 17.21
CA VAL A 86 -7.18 8.56 17.30
C VAL A 86 -7.42 8.85 18.78
N GLY A 87 -7.00 10.03 19.25
CA GLY A 87 -7.14 10.46 20.65
C GLY A 87 -5.84 10.51 21.47
N VAL A 88 -4.69 10.12 20.91
CA VAL A 88 -3.39 10.35 21.56
C VAL A 88 -2.93 11.77 21.24
N VAL A 89 -3.16 12.69 22.18
CA VAL A 89 -2.60 14.04 22.15
C VAL A 89 -1.15 13.98 22.64
N SER A 90 -0.24 14.63 21.92
CA SER A 90 1.18 14.74 22.31
C SER A 90 1.36 15.88 23.31
#